data_AF-A0A926AWI8-F1
#
_entry.id   AF-A0A926AWI8-F1
#
_cell.length_a   1.000
_cell.length_b   1.000
_cell.length_c   1.000
_cell.angle_alpha   90.00
_cell.angle_beta   90.00
_cell.angle_gamma   90.00
#
_symmetry.space_group_name_H-M   'P 1'
#
loop_
_entity.id
_entity.type
_entity.pdbx_description
1 polymer ?
#
loop_
_entity_poly.entity_id
_entity_poly.type
_entity_poly.pdbx_seq_one_letter_code
_entity_poly.pdbx_strand_id
1 'polypeptide(L)' 'MGDWTAREVAELARRLEDDDYEFAFDALADWQVLKALQYRRPELVDAYVHLLELEADKP' A
#
# COMPACT_ATOMS: atom_id res chain seq x y z
N MET A 1 5.94 5.74 15.94
CA MET A 1 5.52 5.06 14.70
C MET A 1 6.69 5.17 13.76
N GLY A 2 7.39 4.06 13.50
CA GLY A 2 8.65 4.06 12.75
C GLY A 2 8.47 4.54 11.31
N ASP A 3 9.53 5.11 10.74
CA ASP A 3 9.58 5.46 9.33
C ASP A 3 9.41 4.21 8.46
N TRP A 4 8.41 4.21 7.57
CA TRP A 4 8.19 3.14 6.60
C TRP A 4 9.25 3.15 5.52
N THR A 5 9.89 2.02 5.25
CA THR A 5 10.87 1.86 4.18
C THR A 5 10.23 1.36 2.88
N ALA A 6 10.89 1.57 1.75
CA ALA A 6 10.42 1.06 0.45
C ALA A 6 10.21 -0.47 0.46
N ARG A 7 11.04 -1.21 1.21
CA ARG A 7 10.92 -2.66 1.36
C ARG A 7 9.66 -3.05 2.12
N GLU A 8 9.37 -2.40 3.24
CA GLU A 8 8.17 -2.68 4.03
C GLU A 8 6.89 -2.35 3.26
N VAL A 9 6.91 -1.25 2.48
CA VAL A 9 5.79 -0.90 1.60
C VAL A 9 5.61 -1.92 0.49
N ALA A 10 6.71 -2.42 -0.10
CA ALA A 10 6.63 -3.49 -1.12
C ALA A 10 6.06 -4.79 -0.54
N GLU A 11 6.46 -5.19 0.67
CA GLU A 11 5.91 -6.37 1.34
C GLU A 11 4.41 -6.21 1.64
N LEU A 12 3.99 -5.01 2.06
CA LEU A 12 2.58 -4.69 2.29
C LEU A 12 1.78 -4.72 0.99
N ALA A 13 2.27 -4.09 -0.07
CA ALA A 13 1.63 -4.09 -1.38
C ALA A 13 1.47 -5.51 -1.91
N ARG A 14 2.51 -6.35 -1.78
CA ARG A 14 2.44 -7.77 -2.16
C ARG A 14 1.32 -8.52 -1.44
N ARG A 15 1.14 -8.30 -0.13
CA ARG A 15 0.05 -8.96 0.62
C ARG A 15 -1.33 -8.52 0.09
N LEU A 16 -1.50 -7.23 -0.20
CA LEU A 16 -2.72 -6.70 -0.83
C LEU A 16 -2.98 -7.29 -2.22
N GLU A 17 -1.92 -7.49 -3.02
CA GLU A 17 -2.02 -8.10 -4.35
C GLU A 17 -2.34 -9.59 -4.31
N ASP A 18 -1.67 -10.33 -3.42
CA ASP A 18 -1.86 -11.78 -3.28
C ASP A 18 -3.19 -12.12 -2.57
N ASP A 19 -3.86 -11.13 -1.98
CA ASP A 19 -5.01 -11.29 -1.07
C ASP A 19 -4.74 -12.32 0.05
N ASP A 20 -3.47 -12.40 0.46
CA ASP A 20 -2.94 -13.43 1.38
C ASP A 20 -3.20 -13.05 2.84
N TYR A 21 -4.47 -12.91 3.18
CA TYR A 21 -4.94 -12.58 4.52
C TYR A 21 -5.85 -13.67 5.08
N GLU A 22 -5.63 -14.01 6.34
CA GLU A 22 -6.51 -14.94 7.07
C GLU A 22 -7.89 -14.30 7.34
N PHE A 23 -7.93 -12.97 7.50
CA PHE A 23 -9.16 -12.22 7.75
C PHE A 23 -9.26 -10.97 6.87
N ALA A 24 -10.47 -10.68 6.39
CA ALA A 24 -10.74 -9.52 5.54
C ALA A 24 -10.38 -8.16 6.18
N PHE A 25 -10.34 -8.07 7.52
CA PHE A 25 -9.96 -6.84 8.21
C PHE A 25 -8.47 -6.54 8.15
N ASP A 26 -7.62 -7.56 8.00
CA ASP A 26 -6.17 -7.38 7.89
C ASP A 26 -5.81 -6.74 6.54
N ALA A 27 -6.49 -7.17 5.46
CA ALA A 27 -6.40 -6.52 4.16
C ALA A 27 -6.81 -5.04 4.24
N LEU A 28 -7.89 -4.72 4.96
CA LEU A 28 -8.33 -3.35 5.15
C LEU A 28 -7.30 -2.51 5.93
N ALA A 29 -6.65 -3.08 6.95
CA ALA A 29 -5.64 -2.39 7.74
C ALA A 29 -4.42 -2.04 6.89
N ASP A 30 -3.92 -2.99 6.09
CA ASP A 30 -2.80 -2.76 5.17
C ASP A 30 -3.15 -1.74 4.08
N TRP A 31 -4.37 -1.82 3.51
CA TRP A 31 -4.84 -0.82 2.56
C TRP A 31 -4.90 0.59 3.16
N GLN A 32 -5.37 0.72 4.41
CA GLN A 32 -5.39 2.01 5.12
C GLN A 32 -3.98 2.56 5.35
N VAL A 33 -3.01 1.70 5.65
CA VAL A 33 -1.60 2.11 5.77
C VAL A 33 -1.07 2.63 4.43
N LEU A 34 -1.27 1.88 3.34
CA LEU A 34 -0.83 2.28 2.00
C LEU A 34 -1.46 3.63 1.60
N LYS A 35 -2.75 3.81 1.90
CA LYS A 35 -3.46 5.06 1.67
C LYS A 35 -2.91 6.22 2.50
N ALA A 36 -2.60 5.98 3.78
CA ALA A 36 -2.01 7.00 4.64
C ALA A 36 -0.57 7.36 4.24
N LEU A 37 0.15 6.43 3.59
CA LEU A 37 1.48 6.67 3.04
C LEU A 37 1.43 7.54 1.79
N GLN A 38 0.40 7.41 0.95
CA GLN A 38 0.23 8.29 -0.21
C GLN A 38 0.26 9.79 0.14
N TYR A 39 -0.41 10.18 1.21
CA TYR A 39 -0.47 11.59 1.62
C TYR A 39 0.83 12.10 2.27
N ARG A 40 1.66 11.19 2.81
CA ARG A 40 2.85 11.56 3.59
C ARG A 40 4.14 11.38 2.81
N ARG A 41 4.23 10.28 2.05
CA ARG A 41 5.40 9.75 1.34
C ARG A 41 4.96 9.14 0.00
N PRO A 42 4.38 9.94 -0.92
CA PRO A 42 3.87 9.44 -2.21
C PRO A 42 4.93 8.67 -3.00
N GLU A 43 6.20 9.01 -2.87
CA GLU A 43 7.32 8.34 -3.54
C GLU A 43 7.48 6.85 -3.18
N LEU A 44 6.94 6.42 -2.03
CA LEU A 44 6.99 5.02 -1.61
C LEU A 44 5.83 4.19 -2.17
N VAL A 45 4.73 4.85 -2.54
CA VAL A 45 3.49 4.18 -2.98
C VAL A 45 3.13 4.44 -4.43
N ASP A 46 3.92 5.23 -5.15
CA ASP A 46 3.72 5.57 -6.56
C ASP A 46 3.56 4.31 -7.44
N ALA A 47 4.36 3.27 -7.20
CA ALA A 47 4.24 1.99 -7.91
C ALA A 47 2.97 1.20 -7.57
N TYR A 48 2.34 1.48 -6.42
CA TYR A 48 1.24 0.70 -5.83
C TYR A 48 -0.08 1.48 -5.77
N VAL A 49 -0.14 2.67 -6.36
CA VAL A 49 -1.33 3.53 -6.44
C VAL A 49 -2.55 2.82 -7.04
N HIS A 50 -2.34 1.86 -7.94
CA HIS A 50 -3.38 1.03 -8.53
C HIS A 50 -4.13 0.17 -7.49
N LEU A 51 -3.49 -0.21 -6.38
CA LEU A 51 -4.12 -0.93 -5.27
C LEU A 51 -5.05 -0.04 -4.43
N LEU A 52 -4.89 1.28 -4.54
CA LEU A 52 -5.74 2.25 -3.86
C LEU A 52 -6.98 2.62 -4.68
N GLU A 53 -7.20 1.97 -5.83
CA GLU A 53 -8.21 2.33 -6.84
C GLU A 53 -8.07 3.79 -7.31
N LEU A 54 -6.87 4.34 -7.17
CA LEU A 54 -6.51 5.66 -7.67
C LEU A 54 -5.93 5.47 -9.06
N GLU A 55 -6.31 6.33 -10.00
CA GLU A 55 -5.68 6.29 -11.32
C GLU A 55 -4.18 6.49 -11.14
N ALA A 56 -3.40 5.46 -11.49
CA ALA A 56 -1.98 5.64 -11.72
C ALA A 56 -1.86 6.65 -12.87
N ASP A 57 -1.29 7.83 -12.59
CA ASP A 57 -0.97 8.79 -13.63
C ASP A 57 0.08 8.14 -14.53
N LYS A 58 -0.39 7.42 -15.54
CA LYS A 58 0.44 6.69 -16.47
C LYS A 58 1.10 7.73 -17.38
N PRO A 59 2.44 7.77 -17.47
CA PRO A 59 3.12 8.69 -18.38
C PRO A 59 2.82 8.39 -19.86
#